data_AF-A0A4Q4CN95-F1
#
_entry.id   AF-A0A4Q4CN95-F1
#
_cell.length_a   1.000
_cell.length_b   1.000
_cell.length_c   1.000
_cell.angle_alpha   90.00
_cell.angle_beta   90.00
_cell.angle_gamma   90.00
#
_symmetry.space_group_name_H-M   'P 1'
#
loop_
_entity.id
_entity.type
_entity.pdbx_description
1 polymer ?
#
loop_
_entity_poly.entity_id
_entity_poly.type
_entity_poly.pdbx_seq_one_letter_code
_entity_poly.pdbx_strand_id
1 'polypeptide(L)' 'MRASALFDGAWYLRAYPEVVTTGLSPALHYLRHGAAEGKDPGPDFSTRRYLAKHPLVARKKANPLLNHLRTHQ' A
#
# COMPACT_ATOMS: atom_id res chain seq x y z
N MET A 1 -8.02 8.44 17.38
CA MET A 1 -7.42 8.95 16.13
C MET A 1 -7.15 7.76 15.21
N ARG A 2 -7.94 7.56 14.16
CA ARG A 2 -7.68 6.53 13.14
C ARG A 2 -6.58 7.06 12.23
N ALA A 3 -5.31 6.89 12.62
CA ALA A 3 -4.26 6.81 11.62
C ALA A 3 -4.64 5.59 10.75
N SER A 4 -5.15 5.86 9.55
CA SER A 4 -5.63 4.93 8.52
C SER A 4 -5.55 3.44 8.90
N ALA A 5 -6.68 2.81 9.24
CA ALA A 5 -6.75 1.39 9.63
C ALA A 5 -6.17 0.41 8.58
N LEU A 6 -5.79 0.90 7.41
CA LEU A 6 -5.30 0.12 6.28
C LEU A 6 -3.80 0.29 6.04
N PHE A 7 -3.13 1.25 6.68
CA PHE A 7 -1.69 1.45 6.55
C PHE A 7 -1.03 1.54 7.93
N ASP A 8 -0.17 0.57 8.24
CA ASP A 8 0.66 0.56 9.44
C ASP A 8 2.12 0.64 9.04
N GLY A 9 2.73 1.82 9.22
CA GLY A 9 4.12 2.05 8.84
C GLY A 9 5.13 1.25 9.65
N ALA A 10 4.85 0.97 10.92
CA ALA A 10 5.74 0.19 11.77
C ALA A 10 5.68 -1.29 11.36
N TRP A 11 4.50 -1.81 11.07
CA TRP A 11 4.33 -3.13 10.48
C TRP A 11 5.01 -3.21 9.10
N TYR A 12 4.81 -2.21 8.25
CA TYR A 12 5.37 -2.16 6.90
C TYR A 12 6.91 -2.23 6.92
N LEU A 13 7.57 -1.48 7.81
CA LEU A 13 9.02 -1.54 7.96
C LEU A 13 9.53 -2.87 8.55
N ARG A 14 8.75 -3.52 9.40
CA ARG A 14 9.09 -4.87 9.89
C ARG A 14 8.94 -5.93 8.80
N ALA A 15 7.92 -5.80 7.94
CA ALA A 15 7.68 -6.71 6.83
C ALA A 15 8.65 -6.47 5.66
N TYR A 16 9.06 -5.22 5.45
CA TYR A 16 9.90 -4.78 4.33
C TYR A 16 11.07 -3.91 4.84
N PRO A 17 12.05 -4.51 5.54
CA PRO A 17 13.17 -3.78 6.12
C PRO A 17 14.06 -3.10 5.07
N GLU A 18 14.05 -3.58 3.82
CA GLU A 18 14.74 -2.93 2.70
C GLU A 18 14.23 -1.52 2.40
N VAL A 19 13.00 -1.20 2.83
CA VAL A 19 12.43 0.14 2.67
C VAL A 19 13.24 1.18 3.45
N VAL A 20 13.83 0.79 4.58
CA VAL A 20 14.67 1.67 5.40
C VAL A 20 15.87 2.18 4.59
N THR A 21 16.46 1.33 3.76
CA THR A 21 17.67 1.70 2.98
C THR A 21 17.35 2.66 1.84
N THR A 22 16.09 2.76 1.43
CA THR A 22 15.66 3.71 0.39
C THR A 22 15.59 5.16 0.89
N GLY A 23 15.61 5.38 2.21
CA GLY A 23 15.42 6.70 2.83
C GLY A 23 14.01 7.29 2.64
N LEU A 24 13.10 6.56 1.98
CA LEU A 24 11.71 6.99 1.81
C LEU A 24 10.90 6.70 3.08
N SER A 25 9.90 7.54 3.34
CA SER A 25 8.90 7.17 4.35
C SER A 25 8.13 5.92 3.89
N PRO A 26 7.69 5.05 4.81
CA PRO A 26 7.00 3.80 4.48
C PRO A 26 5.79 4.02 3.58
N ALA A 27 5.01 5.06 3.87
CA ALA A 27 3.84 5.43 3.09
C ALA A 27 4.25 5.85 1.67
N LEU A 28 5.28 6.70 1.52
CA LEU A 28 5.75 7.12 0.20
C LEU A 28 6.32 5.97 -0.60
N HIS A 29 7.06 5.06 0.03
CA HIS A 29 7.56 3.85 -0.60
C HIS A 29 6.40 2.99 -1.11
N TYR A 30 5.41 2.72 -0.28
CA TYR A 30 4.23 1.96 -0.69
C TYR A 30 3.50 2.63 -1.86
N LEU A 31 3.35 3.96 -1.81
CA LEU A 31 2.69 4.74 -2.85
C LEU A 31 3.38 4.62 -4.22
N ARG A 32 4.72 4.68 -4.24
CA ARG A 32 5.53 4.71 -5.47
C ARG A 32 5.93 3.32 -5.99
N HIS A 33 6.17 2.38 -5.08
CA HIS A 33 6.80 1.09 -5.38
C HIS A 33 6.00 -0.08 -4.81
N GLY A 34 5.70 -0.04 -3.51
CA GLY A 34 5.14 -1.21 -2.80
C GLY A 34 3.83 -1.73 -3.39
N ALA A 35 2.92 -0.84 -3.80
CA ALA A 35 1.69 -1.25 -4.46
C ALA A 35 1.92 -2.01 -5.78
N ALA A 36 2.87 -1.58 -6.60
CA ALA A 36 3.18 -2.22 -7.88
C ALA A 36 3.92 -3.55 -7.69
N GLU A 37 4.70 -3.65 -6.61
CA GLU A 37 5.38 -4.88 -6.18
C GLU A 37 4.42 -5.87 -5.48
N GLY A 38 3.17 -5.45 -5.23
CA GLY A 38 2.18 -6.25 -4.52
C GLY A 38 2.51 -6.45 -3.04
N LYS A 39 3.25 -5.51 -2.44
CA LYS A 39 3.48 -5.42 -0.98
C LYS A 39 2.21 -4.97 -0.30
N ASP A 40 1.98 -5.41 0.92
CA ASP A 40 0.79 -5.05 1.69
C ASP A 40 1.08 -3.82 2.58
N PRO A 41 0.20 -2.80 2.64
CA PRO A 41 0.41 -1.59 3.43
C PRO A 41 0.24 -1.80 4.94
N GLY A 42 -0.34 -2.94 5.35
CA GLY A 42 -0.63 -3.29 6.72
C GLY A 42 -1.29 -4.67 6.81
N PRO A 43 -1.49 -5.20 8.03
CA PRO A 43 -2.05 -6.54 8.24
C PRO A 43 -3.49 -6.67 7.75
N ASP A 44 -4.24 -5.56 7.70
CA ASP A 44 -5.67 -5.54 7.40
C ASP A 44 -6.00 -5.27 5.92
N PHE A 45 -4.98 -5.13 5.05
CA PHE A 45 -5.19 -4.86 3.63
C PHE A 45 -4.25 -5.69 2.75
N SER A 46 -4.84 -6.46 1.83
CA SER A 46 -4.07 -7.20 0.83
C SER A 46 -4.10 -6.49 -0.52
N THR A 47 -2.96 -5.94 -0.92
CA THR A 47 -2.73 -5.27 -2.20
C THR A 47 -2.98 -6.20 -3.36
N ARG A 48 -2.48 -7.44 -3.28
CA ARG A 48 -2.68 -8.45 -4.33
C ARG A 48 -4.16 -8.78 -4.53
N ARG A 49 -4.91 -9.01 -3.44
CA ARG A 49 -6.35 -9.29 -3.54
C ARG A 49 -7.12 -8.10 -4.11
N TYR A 50 -6.73 -6.88 -3.76
CA TYR A 50 -7.36 -5.68 -4.31
C TYR A 50 -7.06 -5.53 -5.82
N LEU A 51 -5.80 -5.67 -6.24
CA LEU A 51 -5.42 -5.58 -7.66
C LEU A 51 -6.07 -6.68 -8.51
N ALA A 52 -6.22 -7.90 -7.97
CA ALA A 52 -6.91 -8.99 -8.65
C ALA A 52 -8.40 -8.69 -8.89
N LYS A 53 -9.06 -8.02 -7.94
CA LYS A 53 -10.46 -7.59 -8.07
C LYS A 53 -10.63 -6.33 -8.94
N HIS A 54 -9.59 -5.50 -9.04
CA HIS A 54 -9.62 -4.22 -9.75
C HIS A 54 -8.52 -4.15 -10.82
N PRO A 55 -8.60 -4.94 -11.91
CA PRO A 55 -7.55 -5.01 -12.93
C PRO A 55 -7.28 -3.68 -13.64
N LEU A 56 -8.26 -2.77 -13.67
CA LEU A 56 -8.08 -1.41 -14.21
C LEU A 56 -7.16 -0.54 -13.34
N VAL A 57 -7.13 -0.76 -12.03
CA VAL A 57 -6.24 -0.06 -11.10
C VAL A 57 -4.80 -0.51 -11.33
N ALA A 58 -4.61 -1.83 -11.53
CA ALA A 58 -3.32 -2.40 -11.92
C ALA A 58 -2.81 -1.82 -13.25
N ARG A 59 -3.66 -1.78 -14.29
CA ARG A 59 -3.28 -1.25 -15.62
C ARG A 59 -2.95 0.24 -15.61
N LYS A 60 -3.61 1.03 -14.77
CA LYS A 60 -3.38 2.49 -14.67
C LYS A 60 -2.21 2.88 -13.76
N LYS A 61 -1.52 1.90 -13.14
CA LYS A 61 -0.54 2.14 -12.06
C LYS A 61 -1.11 3.03 -10.94
N ALA A 62 -2.42 2.99 -10.75
CA ALA A 62 -3.08 3.77 -9.71
C ALA A 62 -2.87 3.07 -8.37
N ASN A 63 -2.56 3.82 -7.31
CA ASN A 63 -2.28 3.20 -6.02
C ASN A 63 -3.56 2.59 -5.40
N PRO A 64 -3.55 1.29 -5.04
CA PRO A 64 -4.70 0.56 -4.48
C PRO A 64 -5.28 1.18 -3.21
N LEU A 65 -4.41 1.61 -2.29
CA LEU A 65 -4.83 2.20 -1.03
C LEU A 65 -5.47 3.57 -1.25
N LEU A 66 -4.89 4.41 -2.10
CA LEU A 66 -5.49 5.70 -2.47
C LEU A 66 -6.81 5.52 -3.21
N ASN A 67 -6.92 4.51 -4.07
CA ASN A 67 -8.17 4.22 -4.75
C ASN A 67 -9.25 3.81 -3.77
N HIS A 68 -8.96 2.87 -2.86
CA HIS A 68 -9.89 2.40 -1.83
C HIS A 68 -10.36 3.56 -0.93
N LEU A 69 -9.45 4.44 -0.48
CA LEU A 69 -9.79 5.63 0.31
C LEU A 69 -10.67 6.64 -0.45
N ARG A 70 -10.58 6.70 -1.79
CA ARG A 70 -11.43 7.56 -2.63
C ARG A 70 -12.78 6.96 -2.99
N THR A 71 -12.91 5.63 -3.03
CA THR A 71 -14.14 4.95 -3.47
C THR A 71 -15.08 4.57 -2.33
N HIS A 72 -14.61 4.60 -1.07
CA HIS A 72 -15.39 4.20 0.10
C HIS A 72 -15.57 5.33 1.14
N GLN A 73 -15.96 6.54 0.69
CA GLN A 73 -16.47 7.60 1.57
C GLN A 73 -18.00 7.69 1.49
#